data_AF-A0A3R7MLP2-F1
#
_entry.id   AF-A0A3R7MLP2-F1
#
_cell.length_a   1.000
_cell.length_b   1.000
_cell.length_c   1.000
_cell.angle_alpha   90.00
_cell.angle_beta   90.00
_cell.angle_gamma   90.00
#
_symmetry.space_group_name_H-M   'P 1'
#
loop_
_entity.id
_entity.type
_entity.pdbx_description
1 polymer ?
#
loop_
_entity_poly.entity_id
_entity_poly.type
_entity_poly.pdbx_seq_one_letter_code
_entity_poly.pdbx_strand_id
1 'polypeptide(L)'
;EKTEPYFLFIFCVEASLKIIALGFVLHPKSYLRNIWNMMDFVVVVTGFITLFGQDAIEVDLRTLRAIRVLRPLKLVSGIPSLQVVLKSIIKAMAPLLQIGLLVLFAIVIFAIIGLEFYSGALHKTCYSLEDLGQIVTEGEMPTPCNTDNVSFAPSGSFVCNYNISTCLELWDGPNYGITSFDNIGFAMLTVFQCITQEGWTSILYWTNDALGSNFNFLYFVPLIVLGSFFMLNLVLGVLSGDSPSARNTIQKAVPPLLTRHSCLPRSHNPLPPQKCSVVLTSPRSSRSSHRLPALLR
;
A
#
# COMPACT_ATOMS: atom_id res chain seq x y z
N GLU A 1 -6.56 -28.22 -16.46
CA GLU A 1 -7.44 -27.92 -17.60
C GLU A 1 -8.68 -28.82 -17.63
N LYS A 2 -8.55 -30.15 -17.75
CA LYS A 2 -9.71 -31.07 -17.82
C LYS A 2 -10.68 -31.03 -16.63
N THR A 3 -10.23 -30.67 -15.44
CA THR A 3 -11.07 -30.56 -14.22
C THR A 3 -11.78 -29.21 -14.08
N GLU A 4 -11.31 -28.17 -14.78
CA GLU A 4 -11.87 -26.81 -14.70
C GLU A 4 -13.33 -26.69 -15.15
N PRO A 5 -13.79 -27.34 -16.24
CA PRO A 5 -15.21 -27.26 -16.63
C PRO A 5 -16.13 -27.88 -15.58
N TYR A 6 -15.69 -28.90 -14.84
CA TYR A 6 -16.48 -29.49 -13.75
C TYR A 6 -16.68 -28.50 -12.60
N PHE A 7 -15.62 -27.80 -12.18
CA PHE A 7 -15.74 -26.76 -11.15
C PHE A 7 -16.62 -25.59 -11.63
N LEU A 8 -16.47 -25.16 -12.89
CA LEU A 8 -17.31 -24.13 -13.50
C LEU A 8 -18.79 -24.53 -13.47
N PHE A 9 -19.09 -25.77 -13.85
CA PHE A 9 -20.45 -26.28 -13.86
C PHE A 9 -21.10 -26.24 -12.48
N ILE A 10 -20.40 -26.71 -11.45
CA ILE A 10 -20.88 -26.65 -10.05
C ILE A 10 -21.17 -25.20 -9.64
N PHE A 11 -20.29 -24.26 -9.99
CA PHE A 11 -20.48 -22.85 -9.67
C PHE A 11 -21.62 -22.20 -10.45
N CYS A 12 -21.84 -22.63 -11.69
CA CYS A 12 -22.97 -22.19 -12.49
C CYS A 12 -24.29 -22.62 -11.86
N VAL A 13 -24.38 -23.88 -11.40
CA VAL A 13 -25.57 -24.41 -10.72
C VAL A 13 -25.83 -23.67 -9.41
N GLU A 14 -24.78 -23.43 -8.61
CA GLU A 14 -24.92 -22.65 -7.38
C GLU A 14 -25.41 -21.22 -7.65
N ALA A 15 -24.86 -20.54 -8.66
CA ALA A 15 -25.24 -19.18 -9.02
C ALA A 15 -26.69 -19.11 -9.53
N SER A 16 -27.09 -20.02 -10.41
CA SER A 16 -28.46 -20.06 -10.94
C SER A 16 -29.49 -20.37 -9.86
N LEU A 17 -29.21 -21.31 -8.94
CA LEU A 17 -30.06 -21.56 -7.78
C LEU A 17 -30.22 -20.32 -6.89
N LYS A 18 -29.13 -19.61 -6.61
CA LYS A 18 -29.18 -18.36 -5.83
C LYS A 18 -29.96 -17.25 -6.54
N ILE A 19 -29.83 -17.12 -7.86
CA ILE A 19 -30.57 -16.13 -8.66
C ILE A 19 -32.08 -16.40 -8.63
N ILE A 20 -32.49 -17.66 -8.77
CA ILE A 20 -33.91 -18.05 -8.75
C ILE A 20 -34.50 -17.82 -7.35
N ALA A 21 -33.78 -18.17 -6.29
CA ALA A 21 -34.27 -18.06 -4.91
C ALA A 21 -34.36 -16.61 -4.39
N LEU A 22 -33.40 -15.75 -4.76
CA LEU A 22 -33.30 -14.38 -4.24
C LEU A 22 -33.89 -13.32 -5.18
N GLY A 23 -34.17 -13.68 -6.44
CA GLY A 23 -34.51 -12.75 -7.50
C GLY A 23 -33.27 -12.03 -8.07
N PHE A 24 -33.34 -11.65 -9.33
CA PHE A 24 -32.19 -11.11 -10.06
C PHE A 24 -31.85 -9.66 -9.65
N VAL A 25 -32.80 -8.72 -9.74
CA VAL A 25 -32.56 -7.27 -9.50
C VAL A 25 -33.68 -6.55 -8.71
N LEU A 26 -34.95 -6.93 -8.90
CA LEU A 26 -36.11 -6.12 -8.47
C LEU A 26 -36.44 -6.18 -6.96
N HIS A 27 -35.94 -7.17 -6.22
CA HIS A 27 -36.21 -7.30 -4.78
C HIS A 27 -35.12 -6.65 -3.90
N PRO A 28 -35.46 -6.14 -2.70
CA PRO A 28 -34.48 -5.52 -1.79
C PRO A 28 -33.40 -6.49 -1.30
N LYS A 29 -33.63 -7.80 -1.35
CA LYS A 29 -32.65 -8.87 -1.09
C LYS A 29 -32.19 -9.60 -2.36
N SER A 30 -32.17 -8.90 -3.50
CA SER A 30 -31.74 -9.49 -4.77
C SER A 30 -30.29 -9.96 -4.76
N TYR A 31 -30.01 -10.95 -5.59
CA TYR A 31 -28.71 -11.61 -5.71
C TYR A 31 -27.56 -10.62 -5.94
N LEU A 32 -27.71 -9.67 -6.87
CA LEU A 32 -26.66 -8.73 -7.28
C LEU A 32 -26.35 -7.62 -6.27
N ARG A 33 -27.21 -7.40 -5.26
CA ARG A 33 -26.98 -6.35 -4.25
C ARG A 33 -25.99 -6.80 -3.17
N ASN A 34 -25.71 -8.10 -3.07
CA ASN A 34 -24.70 -8.64 -2.16
C ASN A 34 -23.35 -8.72 -2.86
N ILE A 35 -22.36 -7.96 -2.36
CA ILE A 35 -20.98 -7.88 -2.91
C ILE A 35 -20.35 -9.27 -3.07
N TRP A 36 -20.62 -10.19 -2.14
CA TRP A 36 -20.08 -11.56 -2.18
C TRP A 36 -20.69 -12.39 -3.30
N ASN A 37 -21.99 -12.26 -3.54
CA ASN A 37 -22.66 -12.93 -4.65
C ASN A 37 -22.27 -12.33 -6.01
N MET A 38 -22.03 -11.01 -6.06
CA MET A 38 -21.53 -10.34 -7.26
C MET A 38 -20.12 -10.83 -7.64
N MET A 39 -19.24 -11.05 -6.65
CA MET A 39 -17.93 -11.66 -6.87
C MET A 39 -18.05 -13.10 -7.41
N ASP A 40 -18.90 -13.93 -6.80
CA ASP A 40 -19.17 -15.29 -7.28
C ASP A 40 -19.67 -15.30 -8.73
N PHE A 41 -20.56 -14.35 -9.08
CA PHE A 41 -21.10 -14.21 -10.43
C PHE A 41 -20.02 -13.85 -11.47
N VAL A 42 -19.13 -12.91 -11.15
CA VAL A 42 -18.01 -12.52 -12.03
C VAL A 42 -17.10 -13.71 -12.32
N VAL A 43 -16.82 -14.57 -11.33
CA VAL A 43 -16.01 -15.78 -11.51
C VAL A 43 -16.69 -16.78 -12.47
N VAL A 44 -18.01 -16.93 -12.39
CA VAL A 44 -18.77 -17.79 -13.31
C VAL A 44 -18.74 -17.23 -14.73
N VAL A 45 -19.06 -15.93 -14.90
CA VAL A 45 -19.11 -15.28 -16.22
C VAL A 45 -17.76 -15.32 -16.92
N THR A 46 -16.68 -14.93 -16.24
CA THR A 46 -15.32 -14.96 -16.80
C THR A 46 -14.86 -16.37 -17.13
N GLY A 47 -15.28 -17.37 -16.34
CA GLY A 47 -15.03 -18.77 -16.64
C GLY A 47 -15.72 -19.26 -17.91
N PHE A 48 -16.98 -18.88 -18.13
CA PHE A 48 -17.71 -19.16 -19.38
C PHE A 48 -17.06 -18.50 -20.59
N ILE A 49 -16.66 -17.22 -20.46
CA ILE A 49 -15.95 -16.49 -21.53
C ILE A 49 -14.65 -17.22 -21.91
N THR A 50 -13.91 -17.77 -20.93
CA THR A 50 -12.68 -18.52 -21.24
C THR A 50 -12.90 -19.87 -21.92
N LEU A 51 -14.06 -20.49 -21.72
CA LEU A 51 -14.41 -21.79 -22.30
C LEU A 51 -14.94 -21.62 -23.74
N PHE A 52 -15.83 -20.66 -23.96
CA PHE A 52 -16.46 -20.41 -25.27
C PHE A 52 -15.65 -19.46 -26.16
N GLY A 53 -14.83 -18.59 -25.57
CA GLY A 53 -14.00 -17.64 -26.31
C GLY A 53 -12.83 -18.27 -27.06
N GLN A 54 -12.38 -19.47 -26.66
CA GLN A 54 -11.28 -20.19 -27.33
C GLN A 54 -11.63 -20.63 -28.76
N ASP A 55 -12.91 -20.92 -29.01
CA ASP A 55 -13.36 -21.44 -30.32
C ASP A 55 -13.93 -20.35 -31.24
N ALA A 56 -14.27 -19.17 -30.69
CA ALA A 56 -15.02 -18.14 -31.42
C ALA A 56 -14.23 -16.87 -31.75
N ILE A 57 -13.12 -16.58 -31.05
CA ILE A 57 -12.41 -15.30 -31.22
C ILE A 57 -10.89 -15.51 -31.09
N GLU A 58 -10.11 -15.11 -32.10
CA GLU A 58 -8.62 -15.06 -32.10
C GLU A 58 -8.06 -13.95 -31.16
N VAL A 59 -8.65 -13.73 -29.98
CA VAL A 59 -8.07 -12.82 -28.99
C VAL A 59 -7.04 -13.59 -28.16
N ASP A 60 -5.96 -12.94 -27.73
CA ASP A 60 -4.99 -13.53 -26.81
C ASP A 60 -5.61 -13.72 -25.41
N LEU A 61 -6.29 -14.85 -25.19
CA LEU A 61 -6.99 -15.20 -23.96
C LEU A 61 -6.05 -15.46 -22.77
N ARG A 62 -4.74 -15.22 -22.90
CA ARG A 62 -3.75 -15.30 -21.83
C ARG A 62 -4.11 -14.43 -20.64
N THR A 63 -4.63 -13.22 -20.89
CA THR A 63 -5.10 -12.29 -19.84
C THR A 63 -6.34 -12.80 -19.12
N LEU A 64 -7.29 -13.42 -19.83
CA LEU A 64 -8.50 -14.00 -19.23
C LEU A 64 -8.21 -15.25 -18.40
N ARG A 65 -7.13 -15.98 -18.70
CA ARG A 65 -6.65 -17.08 -17.84
C ARG A 65 -6.13 -16.55 -16.49
N ALA A 66 -5.58 -15.34 -16.42
CA ALA A 66 -5.12 -14.74 -15.17
C ALA A 66 -6.28 -14.48 -14.18
N ILE A 67 -7.49 -14.20 -14.67
CA ILE A 67 -8.69 -13.99 -13.84
C ILE A 67 -9.03 -15.21 -12.96
N ARG A 68 -8.56 -16.41 -13.33
CA ARG A 68 -8.71 -17.62 -12.52
C ARG A 68 -8.03 -17.50 -11.14
N VAL A 69 -7.09 -16.56 -10.97
CA VAL A 69 -6.50 -16.18 -9.67
C VAL A 69 -7.52 -15.63 -8.68
N LEU A 70 -8.70 -15.20 -9.16
CA LEU A 70 -9.79 -14.74 -8.30
C LEU A 70 -10.63 -15.87 -7.69
N ARG A 71 -10.54 -17.10 -8.24
CA ARG A 71 -11.34 -18.26 -7.76
C ARG A 71 -11.11 -18.58 -6.28
N PRO A 72 -9.87 -18.54 -5.73
CA PRO A 72 -9.63 -18.69 -4.29
C PRO A 72 -10.35 -17.66 -3.42
N LEU A 73 -10.69 -16.47 -3.94
CA LEU A 73 -11.47 -15.48 -3.17
C LEU A 73 -12.89 -15.98 -2.85
N LYS A 74 -13.42 -16.99 -3.55
CA LYS A 74 -14.69 -17.63 -3.16
C LYS A 74 -14.63 -18.29 -1.77
N LEU A 75 -13.45 -18.66 -1.28
CA LEU A 75 -13.29 -19.12 0.11
C LEU A 75 -13.71 -18.04 1.11
N VAL A 76 -13.54 -16.76 0.75
CA VAL A 76 -14.01 -15.62 1.53
C VAL A 76 -15.54 -15.55 1.54
N SER A 77 -16.20 -15.73 0.38
CA SER A 77 -17.67 -15.70 0.32
C SER A 77 -18.31 -16.90 1.02
N GLY A 78 -17.62 -18.04 1.10
CA GLY A 78 -18.08 -19.23 1.82
C GLY A 78 -17.93 -19.17 3.34
N ILE A 79 -16.89 -18.51 3.86
CA ILE A 79 -16.58 -18.51 5.30
C ILE A 79 -17.00 -17.17 5.94
N PRO A 80 -18.09 -17.12 6.74
CA PRO A 80 -18.61 -15.88 7.30
C PRO A 80 -17.59 -15.17 8.22
N SER A 81 -16.72 -15.92 8.90
CA SER A 81 -15.65 -15.36 9.73
C SER A 81 -14.68 -14.49 8.94
N LEU A 82 -14.31 -14.90 7.72
CA LEU A 82 -13.37 -14.16 6.87
C LEU A 82 -14.02 -12.89 6.29
N GLN A 83 -15.33 -12.93 6.03
CA GLN A 83 -16.08 -11.74 5.60
C GLN A 83 -16.10 -10.64 6.66
N VAL A 84 -16.20 -11.01 7.95
CA VAL A 84 -16.18 -10.03 9.05
C VAL A 84 -14.81 -9.38 9.14
N VAL A 85 -13.73 -10.15 8.98
CA VAL A 85 -12.36 -9.64 8.98
C VAL A 85 -12.14 -8.65 7.85
N LEU A 86 -12.47 -9.00 6.60
CA LEU A 86 -12.28 -8.11 5.46
C LEU A 86 -13.14 -6.85 5.53
N LYS A 87 -14.40 -6.95 5.99
CA LYS A 87 -15.24 -5.78 6.24
C LYS A 87 -14.61 -4.85 7.27
N SER A 88 -13.94 -5.40 8.28
CA SER A 88 -13.23 -4.62 9.29
C SER A 88 -12.02 -3.91 8.68
N ILE A 89 -11.24 -4.59 7.82
CA ILE A 89 -10.11 -3.99 7.10
C ILE A 89 -10.57 -2.84 6.18
N ILE A 90 -11.60 -3.07 5.38
CA ILE A 90 -12.13 -2.04 4.45
C ILE A 90 -12.62 -0.81 5.24
N LYS A 91 -13.28 -1.04 6.38
CA LYS A 91 -13.74 0.05 7.25
C LYS A 91 -12.57 0.83 7.87
N ALA A 92 -11.46 0.15 8.20
CA ALA A 92 -10.25 0.78 8.71
C ALA A 92 -9.48 1.55 7.62
N MET A 93 -9.58 1.14 6.36
CA MET A 93 -8.91 1.80 5.22
C MET A 93 -9.58 3.10 4.79
N ALA A 94 -10.90 3.23 4.94
CA ALA A 94 -11.66 4.42 4.55
C ALA A 94 -11.09 5.76 5.10
N PRO A 95 -10.75 5.90 6.40
CA PRO A 95 -10.14 7.13 6.91
C PRO A 95 -8.72 7.38 6.36
N LEU A 96 -7.99 6.33 5.98
CA LEU A 96 -6.64 6.47 5.40
C LEU A 96 -6.68 7.07 3.99
N LEU A 97 -7.79 6.91 3.26
CA LEU A 97 -7.95 7.46 1.91
C LEU A 97 -7.83 8.99 1.91
N GLN A 98 -8.34 9.67 2.94
CA GLN A 98 -8.23 11.12 3.04
C GLN A 98 -6.77 11.60 3.17
N ILE A 99 -5.98 10.88 3.97
CA ILE A 99 -4.54 11.14 4.12
C ILE A 99 -3.81 10.77 2.83
N GLY A 100 -4.16 9.64 2.21
CA GLY A 100 -3.61 9.19 0.94
C GLY A 100 -3.83 10.18 -0.20
N LEU A 101 -4.99 10.86 -0.25
CA LEU A 101 -5.26 11.90 -1.23
C LEU A 101 -4.35 13.12 -1.05
N LEU A 102 -4.07 13.52 0.19
CA LEU A 102 -3.12 14.59 0.49
C LEU A 102 -1.70 14.21 0.04
N VAL A 103 -1.27 12.98 0.30
CA VAL A 103 0.03 12.45 -0.14
C VAL A 103 0.13 12.42 -1.66
N LEU A 104 -0.93 11.97 -2.35
CA LEU A 104 -0.98 11.96 -3.82
C LEU A 104 -0.80 13.37 -4.39
N PHE A 105 -1.48 14.36 -3.82
CA PHE A 105 -1.33 15.75 -4.25
C PHE A 105 0.11 16.27 -4.04
N ALA A 106 0.73 15.94 -2.90
CA ALA A 106 2.13 16.27 -2.65
C ALA A 106 3.07 15.59 -3.67
N ILE A 107 2.86 14.31 -3.99
CA ILE A 107 3.62 13.58 -5.02
C ILE A 107 3.53 14.31 -6.37
N VAL A 108 2.34 14.74 -6.77
CA VAL A 108 2.16 15.45 -8.05
C VAL A 108 2.94 16.77 -8.06
N ILE A 109 2.89 17.55 -6.98
CA ILE A 109 3.65 18.82 -6.90
C ILE A 109 5.16 18.57 -7.05
N PHE A 110 5.71 17.63 -6.26
CA PHE A 110 7.13 17.32 -6.35
C PHE A 110 7.51 16.69 -7.68
N ALA A 111 6.63 15.90 -8.31
CA ALA A 111 6.87 15.33 -9.63
C ALA A 111 6.94 16.41 -10.71
N ILE A 112 6.07 17.41 -10.70
CA ILE A 112 6.11 18.53 -11.65
C ILE A 112 7.40 19.33 -11.44
N ILE A 113 7.76 19.63 -10.19
CA ILE A 113 9.02 20.33 -9.89
C ILE A 113 10.21 19.50 -10.40
N GLY A 114 10.30 18.22 -10.04
CA GLY A 114 11.38 17.33 -10.47
C GLY A 114 11.47 17.18 -11.99
N LEU A 115 10.34 17.14 -12.69
CA LEU A 115 10.28 17.12 -14.15
C LEU A 115 10.98 18.36 -14.74
N GLU A 116 10.64 19.55 -14.26
CA GLU A 116 11.24 20.81 -14.76
C GLU A 116 12.75 20.90 -14.48
N PHE A 117 13.23 20.34 -13.37
CA PHE A 117 14.65 20.40 -13.01
C PHE A 117 15.51 19.32 -13.65
N TYR A 118 14.98 18.10 -13.81
CA TYR A 118 15.77 16.90 -14.14
C TYR A 118 15.39 16.23 -15.46
N SER A 119 14.46 16.80 -16.24
CA SER A 119 14.10 16.26 -17.56
C SER A 119 15.34 16.14 -18.47
N GLY A 120 15.53 14.96 -19.06
CA GLY A 120 16.62 14.64 -19.97
C GLY A 120 17.99 14.43 -19.30
N ALA A 121 18.12 14.71 -18.00
CA ALA A 121 19.42 14.72 -17.34
C ALA A 121 20.02 13.31 -17.14
N LEU A 122 19.18 12.27 -17.07
CA LEU A 122 19.58 10.91 -16.71
C LEU A 122 19.88 10.00 -17.92
N HIS A 123 19.93 10.53 -19.14
CA HIS A 123 20.15 9.76 -20.37
C HIS A 123 21.63 9.69 -20.83
N LYS A 124 22.54 10.29 -20.07
CA LYS A 124 23.97 10.35 -20.40
C LYS A 124 24.75 9.36 -19.55
N THR A 125 25.59 8.52 -20.16
CA THR A 125 26.54 7.66 -19.45
C THR A 125 27.84 7.51 -20.23
N CYS A 126 28.85 6.89 -19.63
CA CYS A 126 30.17 6.71 -20.25
C CYS A 126 30.17 5.50 -21.20
N TYR A 127 30.48 5.73 -22.47
CA TYR A 127 30.65 4.69 -23.49
C TYR A 127 32.12 4.53 -23.85
N SER A 128 32.53 3.32 -24.23
CA SER A 128 33.90 3.03 -24.64
C SER A 128 34.27 3.77 -25.94
N LEU A 129 35.51 4.25 -26.03
CA LEU A 129 36.06 4.81 -27.27
C LEU A 129 36.33 3.74 -28.34
N GLU A 130 36.51 2.47 -27.94
CA GLU A 130 36.77 1.35 -28.85
C GLU A 130 35.48 0.79 -29.47
N ASP A 131 34.39 0.76 -28.69
CA ASP A 131 33.05 0.34 -29.12
C ASP A 131 31.98 1.23 -28.48
N LEU A 132 31.38 2.11 -29.29
CA LEU A 132 30.34 3.05 -28.88
C LEU A 132 29.02 2.37 -28.47
N GLY A 133 28.88 1.05 -28.65
CA GLY A 133 27.76 0.27 -28.14
C GLY A 133 27.94 -0.23 -26.71
N GLN A 134 29.16 -0.16 -26.16
CA GLN A 134 29.49 -0.72 -24.85
C GLN A 134 29.58 0.37 -23.77
N ILE A 135 28.74 0.24 -22.75
CA ILE A 135 28.78 1.11 -21.56
C ILE A 135 29.97 0.69 -20.68
N VAL A 136 30.80 1.67 -20.33
CA VAL A 136 31.92 1.49 -19.39
C VAL A 136 31.45 1.89 -18.01
N THR A 137 31.45 0.94 -17.08
CA THR A 137 31.03 1.16 -15.70
C THR A 137 32.25 1.39 -14.81
N GLU A 138 32.35 2.56 -14.17
CA GLU A 138 33.38 2.83 -13.15
C GLU A 138 32.90 2.42 -11.73
N GLY A 139 32.20 1.29 -11.63
CA GLY A 139 31.58 0.78 -10.40
C GLY A 139 30.75 -0.49 -10.65
N GLU A 140 29.84 -0.81 -9.72
CA GLU A 140 28.95 -1.99 -9.84
C GLU A 140 27.80 -1.79 -10.83
N MET A 141 27.41 -0.54 -11.10
CA MET A 141 26.30 -0.18 -11.97
C MET A 141 26.66 1.02 -12.86
N PRO A 142 26.05 1.17 -14.05
CA PRO A 142 26.19 2.36 -14.88
C PRO A 142 25.61 3.58 -14.16
N THR A 143 26.35 4.68 -14.18
CA THR A 143 25.98 5.96 -13.56
C THR A 143 25.85 7.05 -14.61
N PRO A 144 25.01 8.08 -14.35
CA PRO A 144 24.94 9.24 -15.23
C PRO A 144 26.27 9.99 -15.29
N CYS A 145 26.57 10.63 -16.42
CA CYS A 145 27.72 11.52 -16.58
C CYS A 145 27.28 12.93 -17.02
N ASN A 146 28.09 13.94 -16.70
CA ASN A 146 27.85 15.32 -17.13
C ASN A 146 28.66 15.70 -18.37
N THR A 147 29.98 15.47 -18.32
CA THR A 147 30.95 15.88 -19.35
C THR A 147 32.18 14.97 -19.33
N ASP A 148 33.02 15.08 -20.36
CA ASP A 148 34.32 14.41 -20.46
C ASP A 148 35.47 15.24 -19.89
N ASN A 149 35.26 16.56 -19.79
CA ASN A 149 36.30 17.49 -19.35
C ASN A 149 36.07 17.92 -17.90
N VAL A 150 37.00 17.54 -17.03
CA VAL A 150 36.99 17.87 -15.60
C VAL A 150 36.91 19.39 -15.35
N SER A 151 37.50 20.21 -16.22
CA SER A 151 37.52 21.68 -16.06
C SER A 151 36.17 22.37 -16.28
N PHE A 152 35.25 21.74 -17.01
CA PHE A 152 33.91 22.27 -17.27
C PHE A 152 32.82 21.61 -16.40
N ALA A 153 33.19 20.56 -15.67
CA ALA A 153 32.27 19.81 -14.83
C ALA A 153 31.85 20.63 -13.61
N PRO A 154 30.55 20.77 -13.32
CA PRO A 154 30.10 21.35 -12.07
C PRO A 154 30.57 20.50 -10.86
N SER A 155 30.77 21.15 -9.72
CA SER A 155 31.25 20.46 -8.52
C SER A 155 30.36 19.28 -8.14
N GLY A 156 30.96 18.11 -8.01
CA GLY A 156 30.27 16.88 -7.61
C GLY A 156 29.49 16.17 -8.73
N SER A 157 29.64 16.57 -9.99
CA SER A 157 29.18 15.75 -11.13
C SER A 157 30.19 14.69 -11.51
N PHE A 158 29.72 13.62 -12.13
CA PHE A 158 30.55 12.53 -12.60
C PHE A 158 31.11 12.84 -13.99
N VAL A 159 32.41 12.58 -14.15
CA VAL A 159 33.18 12.86 -15.38
C VAL A 159 33.81 11.56 -15.85
N CYS A 160 33.58 11.22 -17.12
CA CYS A 160 34.15 10.02 -17.72
C CYS A 160 35.67 10.13 -17.87
N ASN A 161 36.37 9.00 -17.83
CA ASN A 161 37.80 8.98 -18.12
C ASN A 161 38.06 9.20 -19.62
N TYR A 162 38.53 10.40 -19.96
CA TYR A 162 38.78 10.85 -21.33
C TYR A 162 39.68 9.94 -22.19
N ASN A 163 40.48 9.04 -21.59
CA ASN A 163 41.34 8.12 -22.33
C ASN A 163 40.63 6.83 -22.77
N ILE A 164 39.54 6.44 -22.09
CA ILE A 164 38.89 5.13 -22.24
C ILE A 164 37.43 5.30 -22.66
N SER A 165 36.76 6.35 -22.18
CA SER A 165 35.33 6.55 -22.37
C SER A 165 34.95 8.00 -22.65
N THR A 166 33.78 8.18 -23.26
CA THR A 166 33.15 9.47 -23.57
C THR A 166 31.68 9.46 -23.14
N CYS A 167 31.20 10.61 -22.69
CA CYS A 167 29.87 10.83 -22.14
C CYS A 167 28.87 11.06 -23.28
N LEU A 168 27.98 10.09 -23.52
CA LEU A 168 27.01 10.14 -24.61
C LEU A 168 25.57 9.96 -24.12
N GLU A 169 24.65 10.64 -24.79
CA GLU A 169 23.20 10.61 -24.55
C GLU A 169 22.52 9.47 -25.33
N LEU A 170 22.99 8.24 -25.11
CA LEU A 170 22.49 7.02 -25.77
C LEU A 170 21.85 6.05 -24.77
N TRP A 171 21.82 6.40 -23.49
CA TRP A 171 21.41 5.50 -22.43
C TRP A 171 19.93 5.65 -22.10
N ASP A 172 19.21 4.53 -21.96
CA ASP A 172 17.81 4.51 -21.54
C ASP A 172 17.59 5.09 -20.13
N GLY A 173 18.66 5.17 -19.33
CA GLY A 173 18.66 5.71 -17.98
C GLY A 173 18.72 4.63 -16.89
N PRO A 174 18.81 5.04 -15.60
CA PRO A 174 18.96 4.10 -14.49
C PRO A 174 17.74 3.17 -14.36
N ASN A 175 17.98 1.95 -13.88
CA ASN A 175 16.94 0.91 -13.75
C ASN A 175 16.16 0.64 -15.04
N TYR A 176 16.85 0.56 -16.19
CA TYR A 176 16.22 0.35 -17.50
C TYR A 176 15.20 1.46 -17.87
N GLY A 177 15.52 2.71 -17.53
CA GLY A 177 14.68 3.87 -17.82
C GLY A 177 13.45 4.05 -16.93
N ILE A 178 13.26 3.21 -15.90
CA ILE A 178 12.13 3.32 -14.97
C ILE A 178 12.28 4.55 -14.06
N THR A 179 13.48 4.80 -13.56
CA THR A 179 13.77 5.95 -12.69
C THR A 179 14.19 7.13 -13.55
N SER A 180 13.21 7.96 -13.90
CA SER A 180 13.38 9.11 -14.79
C SER A 180 12.42 10.26 -14.45
N PHE A 181 12.76 11.47 -14.92
CA PHE A 181 11.99 12.69 -14.74
C PHE A 181 11.51 13.27 -16.09
N ASP A 182 11.41 12.44 -17.13
CA ASP A 182 11.07 12.92 -18.49
C ASP A 182 9.57 12.98 -18.72
N ASN A 183 8.81 12.16 -18.00
CA ASN A 183 7.36 12.11 -18.08
C ASN A 183 6.77 12.22 -16.68
N ILE A 184 5.59 12.84 -16.57
CA ILE A 184 4.91 13.00 -15.28
C ILE A 184 4.66 11.66 -14.58
N GLY A 185 4.37 10.59 -15.34
CA GLY A 185 4.15 9.25 -14.77
C GLY A 185 5.41 8.67 -14.10
N PHE A 186 6.55 8.70 -14.80
CA PHE A 186 7.82 8.21 -14.25
C PHE A 186 8.36 9.13 -13.15
N ALA A 187 8.17 10.44 -13.27
CA ALA A 187 8.50 11.39 -12.22
C ALA A 187 7.68 11.11 -10.94
N MET A 188 6.37 10.85 -11.05
CA MET A 188 5.53 10.46 -9.91
C MET A 188 5.99 9.14 -9.28
N LEU A 189 6.37 8.14 -10.08
CA LEU A 189 6.89 6.87 -9.58
C LEU A 189 8.21 7.05 -8.82
N THR A 190 9.13 7.83 -9.38
CA THR A 190 10.42 8.14 -8.77
C THR A 190 10.26 8.92 -7.47
N VAL A 191 9.36 9.93 -7.44
CA VAL A 191 9.02 10.68 -6.23
C VAL A 191 8.36 9.79 -5.18
N PHE A 192 7.45 8.91 -5.59
CA PHE A 192 6.84 7.93 -4.69
C PHE A 192 7.88 7.02 -4.04
N GLN A 193 8.82 6.48 -4.84
CA GLN A 193 9.94 5.70 -4.35
C GLN A 193 10.77 6.50 -3.32
N CYS A 194 11.09 7.77 -3.60
CA CYS A 194 11.77 8.63 -2.64
C CYS A 194 11.00 8.81 -1.32
N ILE A 195 9.68 9.05 -1.38
CA ILE A 195 8.82 9.23 -0.19
C ILE A 195 8.75 7.96 0.66
N THR A 196 8.78 6.78 0.04
CA THR A 196 8.85 5.50 0.76
C THR A 196 10.19 5.26 1.46
N GLN A 197 11.18 6.15 1.27
CA GLN A 197 12.53 6.08 1.83
C GLN A 197 13.35 4.89 1.33
N GLU A 198 12.96 4.29 0.21
CA GLU A 198 13.66 3.17 -0.41
C GLU A 198 14.46 3.65 -1.63
N GLY A 199 15.78 3.48 -1.61
CA GLY A 199 16.65 3.83 -2.75
C GLY A 199 16.69 5.32 -3.12
N TRP A 200 16.23 6.22 -2.25
CA TRP A 200 16.21 7.66 -2.51
C TRP A 200 17.61 8.29 -2.62
N THR A 201 18.58 7.75 -1.87
CA THR A 201 19.98 8.19 -1.94
C THR A 201 20.59 7.91 -3.30
N SER A 202 20.26 6.78 -3.92
CA SER A 202 20.72 6.44 -5.27
C SER A 202 20.24 7.46 -6.29
N ILE A 203 18.97 7.87 -6.21
CA ILE A 203 18.39 8.87 -7.10
C ILE A 203 19.04 10.25 -6.88
N LEU A 204 19.32 10.61 -5.63
CA LEU A 204 20.10 11.82 -5.30
C LEU A 204 21.52 11.76 -5.88
N TYR A 205 22.20 10.62 -5.78
CA TYR A 205 23.55 10.48 -6.33
C TYR A 205 23.54 10.51 -7.85
N TRP A 206 22.61 9.85 -8.52
CA TRP A 206 22.47 9.92 -9.97
C TRP A 206 22.18 11.34 -10.47
N THR A 207 21.36 12.11 -9.77
CA THR A 207 21.12 13.52 -10.13
C THR A 207 22.32 14.40 -9.83
N ASN A 208 23.10 14.13 -8.78
CA ASN A 208 24.38 14.80 -8.52
C ASN A 208 25.40 14.49 -9.62
N ASP A 209 25.52 13.23 -10.00
CA ASP A 209 26.46 12.78 -11.03
C ASP A 209 26.11 13.41 -12.39
N ALA A 210 24.81 13.59 -12.69
CA ALA A 210 24.33 14.21 -13.92
C ALA A 210 24.47 15.75 -13.95
N LEU A 211 24.15 16.47 -12.87
CA LEU A 211 24.02 17.94 -12.88
C LEU A 211 24.95 18.69 -11.91
N GLY A 212 25.61 17.98 -11.00
CA GLY A 212 26.40 18.52 -9.89
C GLY A 212 25.66 18.54 -8.56
N SER A 213 26.39 18.57 -7.44
CA SER A 213 25.83 18.40 -6.09
C SER A 213 25.34 19.70 -5.43
N ASN A 214 25.54 20.85 -6.07
CA ASN A 214 25.36 22.17 -5.46
C ASN A 214 23.91 22.51 -5.07
N PHE A 215 22.91 22.03 -5.81
CA PHE A 215 21.51 22.44 -5.60
C PHE A 215 20.53 21.28 -5.39
N ASN A 216 20.88 20.05 -5.74
CA ASN A 216 19.96 18.91 -5.67
C ASN A 216 19.44 18.64 -4.25
N PHE A 217 20.25 18.93 -3.23
CA PHE A 217 19.83 18.78 -1.83
C PHE A 217 18.59 19.64 -1.48
N LEU A 218 18.40 20.79 -2.14
CA LEU A 218 17.24 21.67 -1.91
C LEU A 218 15.93 21.05 -2.38
N TYR A 219 16.00 20.09 -3.31
CA TYR A 219 14.84 19.33 -3.75
C TYR A 219 14.64 18.08 -2.89
N PHE A 220 15.68 17.25 -2.73
CA PHE A 220 15.55 15.95 -2.07
C PHE A 220 15.37 16.07 -0.54
N VAL A 221 15.99 17.03 0.15
CA VAL A 221 15.85 17.15 1.60
C VAL A 221 14.41 17.50 2.01
N PRO A 222 13.75 18.53 1.44
CA PRO A 222 12.35 18.80 1.74
C PRO A 222 11.42 17.64 1.33
N LEU A 223 11.69 16.98 0.20
CA LEU A 223 10.93 15.82 -0.26
C LEU A 223 10.94 14.70 0.79
N ILE A 224 12.12 14.35 1.33
CA ILE A 224 12.27 13.29 2.35
C ILE A 224 11.69 13.71 3.70
N VAL A 225 11.91 14.96 4.13
CA VAL A 225 11.35 15.45 5.40
C VAL A 225 9.82 15.45 5.38
N LEU A 226 9.22 15.97 4.32
CA LEU A 226 7.76 15.96 4.17
C LEU A 226 7.23 14.54 3.96
N GLY A 227 7.86 13.75 3.08
CA GLY A 227 7.47 12.36 2.81
C GLY A 227 7.52 11.46 4.04
N SER A 228 8.60 11.55 4.82
CA SER A 228 8.75 10.79 6.07
C SER A 228 7.75 11.19 7.14
N PHE A 229 7.47 12.50 7.28
CA PHE A 229 6.42 12.99 8.16
C PHE A 229 5.05 12.39 7.78
N PHE A 230 4.73 12.33 6.48
CA PHE A 230 3.50 11.68 6.02
C PHE A 230 3.47 10.18 6.31
N MET A 231 4.56 9.45 6.08
CA MET A 231 4.65 8.02 6.37
C MET A 231 4.45 7.74 7.87
N LEU A 232 5.09 8.53 8.73
CA LEU A 232 4.90 8.43 10.18
C LEU A 232 3.47 8.75 10.60
N ASN A 233 2.85 9.80 10.04
CA ASN A 233 1.46 10.13 10.33
C ASN A 233 0.48 9.06 9.83
N LEU A 234 0.78 8.38 8.73
CA LEU A 234 -0.01 7.25 8.25
C LEU A 234 0.09 6.07 9.21
N VAL A 235 1.30 5.71 9.65
CA VAL A 235 1.52 4.64 10.63
C VAL A 235 0.82 4.96 11.95
N LEU A 236 0.97 6.19 12.45
CA LEU A 236 0.28 6.66 13.65
C LEU A 236 -1.23 6.70 13.47
N GLY A 237 -1.73 7.08 12.30
CA GLY A 237 -3.15 7.08 11.96
C GLY A 237 -3.77 5.68 12.00
N VAL A 238 -3.09 4.69 11.44
CA VAL A 238 -3.50 3.27 11.50
C VAL A 238 -3.50 2.76 12.95
N LEU A 239 -2.39 2.95 13.67
CA LEU A 239 -2.25 2.47 15.06
C LEU A 239 -3.20 3.18 16.03
N SER A 240 -3.48 4.46 15.81
CA SER A 240 -4.38 5.25 16.64
C SER A 240 -5.86 4.99 16.31
N GLY A 241 -6.17 4.63 15.07
CA GLY A 241 -7.52 4.24 14.65
C GLY A 241 -8.02 2.96 15.36
N ASP A 242 -7.12 2.03 15.66
CA ASP A 242 -7.44 0.77 16.32
C ASP A 242 -7.58 0.87 17.86
N SER A 243 -7.07 1.94 18.49
CA SER A 243 -6.86 1.93 19.94
C SER A 243 -8.06 2.39 20.81
N PRO A 244 -8.97 3.31 20.41
CA PRO A 244 -10.12 3.70 21.25
C PRO A 244 -11.48 3.06 20.88
N SER A 245 -11.84 2.98 19.59
CA SER A 245 -13.18 2.52 19.17
C SER A 245 -13.38 1.00 19.30
N ALA A 246 -12.34 0.21 19.04
CA ALA A 246 -12.36 -1.23 19.27
C ALA A 246 -12.46 -1.54 20.77
N ARG A 247 -11.64 -0.88 21.61
CA ARG A 247 -11.72 -0.99 23.06
C ARG A 247 -13.07 -0.57 23.61
N ASN A 248 -13.66 0.52 23.13
CA ASN A 248 -14.99 0.97 23.57
C ASN A 248 -16.12 0.02 23.17
N THR A 249 -16.02 -0.65 22.02
CA THR A 249 -17.01 -1.65 21.60
C THR A 249 -16.88 -2.93 22.41
N ILE A 250 -15.64 -3.38 22.69
CA ILE A 250 -15.37 -4.52 23.57
C ILE A 250 -15.82 -4.21 25.00
N GLN A 251 -15.53 -3.02 25.54
CA GLN A 251 -15.96 -2.57 26.88
C GLN A 251 -17.48 -2.38 27.00
N LYS A 252 -18.18 -2.12 25.89
CA LYS A 252 -19.65 -2.02 25.86
C LYS A 252 -20.32 -3.37 25.66
N ALA A 253 -19.71 -4.28 24.88
CA ALA A 253 -20.20 -5.64 24.67
C ALA A 253 -19.86 -6.57 25.85
N VAL A 254 -18.79 -6.26 26.57
CA VAL A 254 -18.36 -6.91 27.81
C VAL A 254 -18.47 -5.86 28.93
N PRO A 255 -19.57 -5.85 29.71
CA PRO A 255 -19.58 -5.14 30.99
C PRO A 255 -18.37 -5.59 31.83
N PRO A 256 -17.88 -4.80 32.80
CA PRO A 256 -16.74 -5.16 33.68
C PRO A 256 -17.04 -6.34 34.64
N LEU A 257 -17.76 -7.36 34.19
CA LEU A 257 -18.04 -8.62 34.85
C LEU A 257 -16.98 -9.69 34.53
N LEU A 258 -16.11 -9.48 33.54
CA LEU A 258 -15.04 -10.43 33.20
C LEU A 258 -13.83 -10.41 34.15
N THR A 259 -13.82 -9.55 35.18
CA THR A 259 -12.87 -9.68 36.31
C THR A 259 -13.23 -10.82 37.28
N ARG A 260 -14.29 -11.60 37.03
CA ARG A 260 -14.68 -12.74 37.88
C ARG A 260 -14.07 -14.09 37.50
N HIS A 261 -13.43 -14.24 36.33
CA HIS A 261 -12.94 -15.56 35.89
C HIS A 261 -11.47 -15.86 36.22
N SER A 262 -10.77 -14.98 36.94
CA SER A 262 -9.45 -15.30 37.51
C SER A 262 -9.52 -16.02 38.86
N CYS A 263 -10.70 -16.32 39.39
CA CYS A 263 -10.83 -17.25 40.53
C CYS A 263 -10.87 -18.68 39.99
N LEU A 264 -9.71 -19.36 40.04
CA LEU A 264 -9.62 -20.81 39.84
C LEU A 264 -10.62 -21.57 40.74
N PRO A 265 -11.22 -22.69 40.27
CA PRO A 265 -11.87 -23.62 41.18
C PRO A 265 -10.77 -24.29 42.01
N ARG A 266 -10.59 -23.87 43.27
CA ARG A 266 -9.78 -24.65 44.22
C ARG A 266 -10.59 -25.89 44.60
N SER A 267 -10.11 -27.05 44.16
CA SER A 267 -10.61 -28.37 44.50
C SER A 267 -10.78 -28.57 46.01
N HIS A 268 -11.90 -29.20 46.39
CA HIS A 268 -12.18 -29.89 47.66
C HIS A 268 -11.31 -29.52 48.87
N ASN A 269 -11.83 -28.65 49.74
CA ASN A 269 -11.69 -28.77 51.21
C ASN A 269 -12.68 -27.82 51.92
N PRO A 270 -13.35 -28.23 53.01
CA PRO A 270 -14.32 -27.39 53.70
C PRO A 270 -13.68 -26.63 54.87
N LEU A 271 -13.44 -25.31 54.74
CA LEU A 271 -13.20 -24.38 55.87
C LEU A 271 -13.50 -22.90 55.43
N PRO A 272 -13.82 -21.99 56.37
CA PRO A 272 -14.86 -20.95 56.24
C PRO A 272 -14.41 -19.66 55.49
N PRO A 273 -15.34 -18.74 55.14
CA PRO A 273 -15.12 -17.79 54.06
C PRO A 273 -14.23 -16.61 54.50
N GLN A 274 -13.07 -16.44 53.87
CA GLN A 274 -12.34 -15.19 53.90
C GLN A 274 -12.66 -14.33 52.68
N LYS A 275 -13.02 -13.08 52.98
CA LYS A 275 -13.44 -11.99 52.10
C LYS A 275 -12.56 -11.85 50.85
N CYS A 276 -13.17 -11.91 49.67
CA CYS A 276 -12.59 -11.29 48.48
C CYS A 276 -12.87 -9.78 48.54
N SER A 277 -11.87 -8.98 48.90
CA SER A 277 -11.94 -7.52 48.83
C SER A 277 -11.78 -7.06 47.38
N VAL A 278 -12.83 -6.46 46.82
CA VAL A 278 -12.78 -5.77 45.53
C VAL A 278 -12.29 -4.35 45.78
N VAL A 279 -11.08 -4.02 45.35
CA VAL A 279 -10.61 -2.62 45.26
C VAL A 279 -11.14 -2.05 43.95
N LEU A 280 -12.21 -1.25 44.03
CA LEU A 280 -12.71 -0.43 42.93
C LEU A 280 -11.83 0.81 42.77
N THR A 281 -10.91 0.82 41.81
CA THR A 281 -10.31 2.08 41.33
C THR A 281 -11.25 2.72 40.31
N SER A 282 -12.00 3.74 40.76
CA SER A 282 -12.81 4.61 39.89
C SER A 282 -11.92 5.51 39.02
N PRO A 283 -12.24 5.73 37.72
CA PRO A 283 -11.51 6.67 36.89
C PRO A 283 -11.91 8.11 37.26
N ARG A 284 -10.93 8.92 37.67
CA ARG A 284 -11.09 10.36 37.91
C ARG A 284 -11.58 11.06 36.64
N SER A 285 -12.79 11.62 36.67
CA SER A 285 -13.20 12.72 35.80
C SER A 285 -13.26 14.02 36.59
N SER A 286 -12.58 15.04 36.08
CA SER A 286 -12.58 16.42 36.55
C SER A 286 -13.97 17.04 36.66
N ARG A 287 -14.32 17.66 37.80
CA ARG A 287 -15.05 18.93 37.87
C ARG A 287 -15.00 19.53 39.28
N SER A 288 -14.58 20.78 39.31
CA SER A 288 -14.63 21.74 40.42
C SER A 288 -16.05 21.93 40.98
N SER A 289 -16.20 22.02 42.31
CA SER A 289 -17.03 23.03 42.98
C SER A 289 -16.96 22.87 44.50
N HIS A 290 -16.69 23.98 45.18
CA HIS A 290 -16.84 24.23 46.61
C HIS A 290 -18.17 23.72 47.22
N ARG A 291 -18.12 23.17 48.45
CA ARG A 291 -18.75 23.73 49.68
C ARG A 291 -18.72 22.75 50.86
N LEU A 292 -18.61 23.35 52.05
CA LEU A 292 -18.57 22.80 53.42
C LEU A 292 -19.65 21.76 53.76
N PRO A 293 -19.42 20.92 54.81
CA PRO A 293 -20.49 20.23 55.51
C PRO A 293 -21.16 21.15 56.55
N ALA A 294 -22.49 21.23 56.50
CA ALA A 294 -23.32 21.79 57.56
C ALA A 294 -24.40 20.76 57.95
N LEU A 295 -24.26 20.26 59.19
CA LEU A 295 -25.26 20.04 60.24
C LEU A 295 -26.62 19.36 59.97
N LEU A 296 -27.09 18.74 61.07
CA LEU A 296 -28.41 18.14 61.38
C LEU A 296 -28.49 16.65 61.00
N ARG A 297 -28.68 15.70 61.93
CA ARG A 297 -29.36 15.73 63.23
C ARG A 297 -28.85 14.57 64.09
#